data_AF-A0A7K0SLC4-F1
#
_entry.id   AF-A0A7K0SLC4-F1
#
_cell.length_a   1.000
_cell.length_b   1.000
_cell.length_c   1.000
_cell.angle_alpha   90.00
_cell.angle_beta   90.00
_cell.angle_gamma   90.00
#
_symmetry.space_group_name_H-M   'P 1'
#
loop_
_entity.id
_entity.type
_entity.pdbx_description
1 polymer ?
#
loop_
_entity_poly.entity_id
_entity_poly.type
_entity_poly.pdbx_seq_one_letter_code
_entity_poly.pdbx_strand_id
1 'polypeptide(L)'
;GWLLLAGVLLGAATAVKWSGLFAIAAFGLWVVAVETVRINAAHGGKRFVWRSALAALRSFALLVPVALVVYVSSWTGWILSAGGYLRSWATDAGSDDGPLAIARALWKYHRDIYVYNIGLNSPHSYQANPFGWLAMIRPTAFYYAPAGTDGLVQYVTSVANPVIWWAGAIAIVAVAVMVFRKSTLQNVAVLVGVVATYIPWLFLSQRTVFQFYTVTLEPFLVLALVAVLVWLWKHHLRQLVANFLIIAVVVSAFFVPVWMGLPIPEWFAIIHYWFPSWI
;
A
#
# COMPACT_ATOMS: atom_id res chain seq x y z
N GLY A 1 -10.84 15.65 -13.47
CA GLY A 1 -11.27 15.82 -12.06
C GLY A 1 -10.53 14.84 -11.16
N TRP A 2 -10.42 15.11 -9.86
CA TRP A 2 -9.63 14.31 -8.91
C TRP A 2 -10.05 12.83 -8.83
N LEU A 3 -11.32 12.50 -9.08
CA LEU A 3 -11.81 11.11 -9.14
C LEU A 3 -11.19 10.29 -10.26
N LEU A 4 -10.96 10.90 -11.43
CA LEU A 4 -10.30 10.22 -12.55
C LEU A 4 -8.84 9.89 -12.19
N LEU A 5 -8.13 10.86 -11.59
CA LEU A 5 -6.76 10.65 -11.14
C LEU A 5 -6.69 9.58 -10.05
N ALA A 6 -7.63 9.58 -9.10
CA ALA A 6 -7.73 8.53 -8.09
C ALA A 6 -7.96 7.15 -8.74
N GLY A 7 -8.86 7.06 -9.73
CA GLY A 7 -9.06 5.84 -10.51
C GLY A 7 -7.78 5.36 -11.19
N VAL A 8 -7.03 6.25 -11.84
CA VAL A 8 -5.75 5.94 -12.48
C VAL A 8 -4.74 5.39 -11.46
N LEU A 9 -4.54 6.09 -10.34
CA LEU A 9 -3.56 5.69 -9.33
C LEU A 9 -3.93 4.37 -8.63
N LEU A 10 -5.22 4.16 -8.33
CA LEU A 10 -5.69 2.91 -7.70
C LEU A 10 -5.63 1.72 -8.67
N GLY A 11 -5.93 1.94 -9.96
CA GLY A 11 -5.75 0.95 -11.02
C GLY A 11 -4.28 0.55 -11.18
N ALA A 12 -3.38 1.53 -11.23
CA ALA A 12 -1.94 1.31 -11.27
C ALA A 12 -1.41 0.56 -10.04
N ALA A 13 -1.87 0.93 -8.83
CA ALA A 13 -1.51 0.22 -7.60
C ALA A 13 -1.95 -1.25 -7.63
N THR A 14 -3.15 -1.53 -8.15
CA THR A 14 -3.68 -2.89 -8.30
C THR A 14 -2.93 -3.69 -9.36
N ALA A 15 -2.44 -3.03 -10.41
CA ALA A 15 -1.59 -3.64 -11.44
C ALA A 15 -0.22 -4.06 -10.89
N VAL A 16 0.33 -3.32 -9.92
CA VAL A 16 1.62 -3.66 -9.26
C VAL A 16 1.44 -4.74 -8.20
N LYS A 17 0.39 -4.65 -7.38
CA LYS A 17 0.14 -5.61 -6.28
C LYS A 17 -1.36 -5.86 -6.13
N TRP A 18 -1.75 -7.13 -6.11
CA TRP A 18 -3.15 -7.55 -6.02
C TRP A 18 -3.92 -6.95 -4.84
N SER A 19 -3.24 -6.68 -3.71
CA SER A 19 -3.83 -6.05 -2.54
C SER A 19 -4.25 -4.59 -2.77
N GLY A 20 -3.84 -3.97 -3.87
CA GLY A 20 -4.38 -2.69 -4.34
C GLY A 20 -5.90 -2.73 -4.61
N LEU A 21 -6.45 -3.92 -4.88
CA LEU A 21 -7.89 -4.10 -5.05
C LEU A 21 -8.68 -3.70 -3.78
N PHE A 22 -8.12 -3.92 -2.60
CA PHE A 22 -8.72 -3.48 -1.33
C PHE A 22 -8.82 -1.96 -1.25
N ALA A 23 -7.85 -1.23 -1.80
CA ALA A 23 -7.89 0.23 -1.89
C ALA A 23 -8.99 0.69 -2.87
N ILE A 24 -9.14 0.06 -4.04
CA ILE A 24 -10.26 0.36 -4.95
C ILE A 24 -11.61 0.20 -4.24
N ALA A 25 -11.81 -0.92 -3.54
CA ALA A 25 -13.06 -1.19 -2.82
C ALA A 25 -13.33 -0.16 -1.72
N ALA A 26 -12.35 0.09 -0.84
CA ALA A 26 -12.50 1.01 0.28
C ALA A 26 -12.70 2.47 -0.17
N PHE A 27 -11.89 2.96 -1.11
CA PHE A 27 -12.04 4.31 -1.65
C PHE A 27 -13.33 4.46 -2.48
N GLY A 28 -13.75 3.42 -3.20
CA GLY A 28 -15.05 3.40 -3.89
C GLY A 28 -16.22 3.60 -2.93
N LEU A 29 -16.25 2.85 -1.83
CA LEU A 29 -17.27 3.00 -0.77
C LEU A 29 -17.20 4.37 -0.10
N TRP A 30 -15.99 4.86 0.20
CA TRP A 30 -15.81 6.17 0.81
C TRP A 30 -16.29 7.31 -0.09
N VAL A 31 -15.98 7.28 -1.38
CA VAL A 31 -16.45 8.27 -2.35
C VAL A 31 -17.99 8.30 -2.41
N VAL A 32 -18.63 7.13 -2.45
CA VAL A 32 -20.09 7.00 -2.42
C VAL A 32 -20.67 7.62 -1.13
N ALA A 33 -20.06 7.34 0.02
CA ALA A 33 -20.49 7.89 1.30
C ALA A 33 -20.36 9.43 1.35
N VAL A 34 -19.22 9.96 0.90
CA VAL A 34 -18.96 11.41 0.86
C VAL A 34 -19.97 12.15 -0.01
N GLU A 35 -20.25 11.64 -1.21
CA GLU A 35 -21.19 12.26 -2.14
C GLU A 35 -22.63 12.18 -1.62
N THR A 36 -23.00 11.07 -0.98
CA THR A 36 -24.30 10.92 -0.32
C THR A 36 -24.49 11.96 0.79
N VAL A 37 -23.48 12.14 1.66
CA VAL A 37 -23.53 13.13 2.75
C VAL A 37 -23.60 14.56 2.18
N ARG A 38 -22.80 14.88 1.17
CA ARG A 38 -22.79 16.20 0.52
C ARG A 38 -24.15 16.57 -0.07
N ILE A 39 -24.79 15.65 -0.77
CA ILE A 39 -26.09 15.90 -1.41
C ILE A 39 -27.20 16.07 -0.38
N ASN A 40 -27.22 15.21 0.64
CA ASN A 40 -28.18 15.32 1.73
C ASN A 40 -28.02 16.65 2.48
N ALA A 41 -26.78 17.10 2.72
CA ALA A 41 -26.52 18.39 3.35
C ALA A 41 -27.01 19.58 2.50
N ALA A 42 -26.77 19.54 1.18
CA ALA A 42 -27.21 20.60 0.26
C ALA A 42 -28.74 20.75 0.15
N HIS A 43 -29.51 19.73 0.55
CA HIS A 43 -30.98 19.71 0.47
C HIS A 43 -31.65 19.65 1.85
N GLY A 44 -30.98 20.16 2.89
CA GLY A 44 -31.57 20.32 4.22
C GLY A 44 -31.90 19.00 4.92
N GLY A 45 -31.14 17.94 4.66
CA GLY A 45 -31.25 16.66 5.37
C GLY A 45 -32.46 15.79 5.01
N LYS A 46 -33.31 16.22 4.07
CA LYS A 46 -34.37 15.36 3.53
C LYS A 46 -33.71 14.20 2.78
N ARG A 47 -33.94 12.95 3.22
CA ARG A 47 -33.41 11.73 2.58
C ARG A 47 -33.90 11.65 1.13
N PHE A 48 -33.13 12.23 0.21
CA PHE A 48 -33.42 12.15 -1.21
C PHE A 48 -32.59 11.01 -1.81
N VAL A 49 -32.99 9.79 -1.44
CA VAL A 49 -32.27 8.54 -1.69
C VAL A 49 -31.90 8.39 -3.17
N TRP A 50 -32.80 8.76 -4.09
CA TRP A 50 -32.56 8.61 -5.53
C TRP A 50 -31.46 9.52 -6.11
N ARG A 51 -31.33 10.79 -5.69
CA ARG A 51 -30.20 11.65 -6.16
C ARG A 51 -28.89 11.29 -5.50
N SER A 52 -28.94 10.87 -4.23
CA SER A 52 -27.76 10.31 -3.55
C SER A 52 -27.26 9.06 -4.26
N ALA A 53 -28.16 8.16 -4.64
CA ALA A 53 -27.84 6.97 -5.43
C ALA A 53 -27.28 7.32 -6.82
N LEU A 54 -27.87 8.29 -7.53
CA LEU A 54 -27.39 8.71 -8.85
C LEU A 54 -25.99 9.34 -8.78
N ALA A 55 -25.69 10.14 -7.76
CA ALA A 55 -24.38 10.75 -7.59
C ALA A 55 -23.33 9.76 -7.09
N ALA A 56 -23.71 8.83 -6.22
CA ALA A 56 -22.91 7.67 -5.85
C ALA A 56 -22.55 6.86 -7.09
N LEU A 57 -23.53 6.56 -7.95
CA LEU A 57 -23.32 5.85 -9.21
C LEU A 57 -22.41 6.62 -10.17
N ARG A 58 -22.59 7.95 -10.30
CA ARG A 58 -21.71 8.79 -11.12
C ARG A 58 -20.27 8.74 -10.62
N SER A 59 -20.07 8.85 -9.31
CA SER A 59 -18.72 8.89 -8.73
C SER A 59 -18.04 7.53 -8.77
N PHE A 60 -18.81 6.45 -8.58
CA PHE A 60 -18.39 5.09 -8.84
C PHE A 60 -17.97 4.91 -10.32
N ALA A 61 -18.78 5.39 -11.26
CA ALA A 61 -18.52 5.31 -12.70
C ALA A 61 -17.30 6.13 -13.16
N LEU A 62 -16.90 7.16 -12.39
CA LEU A 62 -15.68 7.93 -12.67
C LEU A 62 -14.42 7.33 -12.05
N LEU A 63 -14.54 6.44 -11.06
CA LEU A 63 -13.40 5.86 -10.35
C LEU A 63 -13.14 4.42 -10.79
N VAL A 64 -14.14 3.55 -10.68
CA VAL A 64 -13.95 2.09 -10.85
C VAL A 64 -13.71 1.70 -12.31
N PRO A 65 -14.48 2.18 -13.30
CA PRO A 65 -14.18 1.91 -14.71
C PRO A 65 -12.80 2.44 -15.12
N VAL A 66 -12.39 3.59 -14.62
CA VAL A 66 -11.05 4.14 -14.91
C VAL A 66 -9.97 3.25 -14.32
N ALA A 67 -10.11 2.82 -13.06
CA ALA A 67 -9.18 1.89 -12.44
C ALA A 67 -9.11 0.55 -13.19
N LEU A 68 -10.26 0.04 -13.64
CA LEU A 68 -10.34 -1.18 -14.44
C LEU A 68 -9.64 -1.01 -15.79
N VAL A 69 -9.84 0.12 -16.49
CA VAL A 69 -9.15 0.40 -17.75
C VAL A 69 -7.65 0.43 -17.53
N VAL A 70 -7.15 1.17 -16.52
CA VAL A 70 -5.71 1.23 -16.23
C VAL A 70 -5.15 -0.17 -15.90
N TYR A 71 -5.87 -0.95 -15.09
CA TYR A 71 -5.49 -2.32 -14.79
C TYR A 71 -5.43 -3.18 -16.06
N VAL A 72 -6.50 -3.25 -16.85
CA VAL A 72 -6.53 -4.06 -18.08
C VAL A 72 -5.48 -3.60 -19.08
N SER A 73 -5.22 -2.29 -19.17
CA SER A 73 -4.16 -1.74 -20.01
C SER A 73 -2.78 -2.26 -19.62
N SER A 74 -2.51 -2.53 -18.34
CA SER A 74 -1.23 -3.12 -17.92
C SER A 74 -1.06 -4.58 -18.38
N TRP A 75 -2.15 -5.26 -18.74
CA TRP A 75 -2.15 -6.62 -19.27
C TRP A 75 -2.07 -6.69 -20.81
N THR A 76 -2.03 -5.56 -21.50
CA THR A 76 -1.97 -5.51 -22.98
C THR A 76 -0.83 -6.34 -23.56
N GLY A 77 0.35 -6.31 -22.94
CA GLY A 77 1.48 -7.15 -23.35
C GLY A 77 1.17 -8.65 -23.31
N TRP A 78 0.47 -9.13 -22.28
CA TRP A 78 0.04 -10.53 -22.18
C TRP A 78 -1.10 -10.86 -23.15
N ILE A 79 -2.05 -9.93 -23.32
CA ILE A 79 -3.23 -10.11 -24.19
C ILE A 79 -2.81 -10.22 -25.67
N LEU A 80 -1.92 -9.33 -26.10
CA LEU A 80 -1.51 -9.19 -27.50
C LEU A 80 -0.36 -10.13 -27.90
N SER A 81 0.35 -10.73 -26.94
CA SER A 81 1.41 -11.71 -27.22
C SER A 81 0.91 -13.16 -27.12
N ALA A 82 1.63 -14.07 -27.78
CA ALA A 82 1.33 -15.50 -27.77
C ALA A 82 2.12 -16.27 -26.69
N GLY A 83 3.25 -15.72 -26.21
CA GLY A 83 4.18 -16.41 -25.29
C GLY A 83 3.93 -16.18 -23.80
N GLY A 84 2.81 -15.58 -23.42
CA GLY A 84 2.49 -15.30 -22.01
C GLY A 84 2.30 -16.58 -21.18
N TYR A 85 2.57 -16.50 -19.87
CA TYR A 85 2.26 -17.60 -18.95
C TYR A 85 0.76 -17.98 -19.03
N LEU A 86 0.47 -19.28 -19.14
CA LEU A 86 -0.88 -19.85 -19.34
C LEU A 86 -1.66 -19.31 -20.56
N ARG A 87 -0.98 -18.68 -21.53
CA ARG A 87 -1.64 -18.00 -22.65
C ARG A 87 -2.40 -18.93 -23.59
N SER A 88 -1.95 -20.18 -23.74
CA SER A 88 -2.58 -21.24 -24.53
C SER A 88 -3.44 -22.21 -23.70
N TRP A 89 -3.59 -21.98 -22.39
CA TRP A 89 -4.24 -22.96 -21.50
C TRP A 89 -5.65 -23.38 -21.96
N ALA A 90 -6.46 -22.45 -22.47
CA ALA A 90 -7.81 -22.75 -22.94
C ALA A 90 -7.83 -23.51 -24.28
N THR A 91 -6.90 -23.19 -25.19
CA THR A 91 -6.76 -23.88 -26.49
C THR A 91 -6.20 -25.29 -26.30
N ASP A 92 -5.19 -25.45 -25.44
CA ASP A 92 -4.55 -26.73 -25.14
C ASP A 92 -5.50 -27.71 -24.43
N ALA A 93 -6.45 -27.18 -23.65
CA ALA A 93 -7.52 -27.95 -23.03
C ALA A 93 -8.63 -28.38 -24.02
N GLY A 94 -8.48 -28.10 -25.32
CA GLY A 94 -9.41 -28.49 -26.38
C GLY A 94 -10.77 -27.82 -26.30
N SER A 95 -10.84 -26.64 -25.67
CA SER A 95 -12.08 -26.14 -25.08
C SER A 95 -12.60 -24.82 -25.64
N ASP A 96 -11.81 -24.07 -26.41
CA ASP A 96 -12.22 -22.85 -27.15
C ASP A 96 -11.06 -22.39 -28.06
N ASP A 97 -11.38 -21.58 -29.09
CA ASP A 97 -10.41 -20.84 -29.92
C ASP A 97 -10.70 -19.32 -29.94
N GLY A 98 -9.73 -18.53 -30.42
CA GLY A 98 -9.91 -17.10 -30.65
C GLY A 98 -10.08 -16.27 -29.36
N PRO A 99 -10.78 -15.11 -29.41
CA PRO A 99 -10.87 -14.17 -28.28
C PRO A 99 -11.45 -14.76 -26.99
N LEU A 100 -12.37 -15.73 -27.09
CA LEU A 100 -12.97 -16.38 -25.92
C LEU A 100 -11.95 -17.23 -25.16
N ALA A 101 -11.08 -17.95 -25.87
CA ALA A 101 -9.97 -18.68 -25.28
C ALA A 101 -9.01 -17.76 -24.53
N ILE A 102 -8.71 -16.57 -25.10
CA ILE A 102 -7.87 -15.55 -24.45
C ILE A 102 -8.49 -15.08 -23.14
N ALA A 103 -9.78 -14.71 -23.17
CA ALA A 103 -10.50 -14.22 -21.99
C ALA A 103 -10.54 -15.28 -20.87
N ARG A 104 -10.78 -16.55 -21.22
CA ARG A 104 -10.76 -17.67 -20.27
C ARG A 104 -9.37 -17.95 -19.70
N ALA A 105 -8.33 -17.92 -20.54
CA ALA A 105 -6.96 -18.08 -20.08
C ALA A 105 -6.56 -16.94 -19.12
N LEU A 106 -6.96 -15.71 -19.42
CA LEU A 106 -6.74 -14.56 -18.55
C LEU A 106 -7.46 -14.73 -17.20
N TRP A 107 -8.72 -15.19 -17.23
CA TRP A 107 -9.49 -15.49 -16.02
C TRP A 107 -8.83 -16.59 -15.19
N LYS A 108 -8.39 -17.68 -15.82
CA LYS A 108 -7.66 -18.77 -15.17
C LYS A 108 -6.39 -18.24 -14.49
N TYR A 109 -5.62 -17.41 -15.18
CA TYR A 109 -4.41 -16.83 -14.62
C TYR A 109 -4.72 -15.95 -13.40
N HIS A 110 -5.73 -15.09 -13.45
CA HIS A 110 -6.16 -14.28 -12.30
C HIS A 110 -6.63 -15.14 -11.12
N ARG A 111 -7.38 -16.21 -11.39
CA ARG A 111 -7.80 -17.16 -10.36
C ARG A 111 -6.59 -17.82 -9.70
N ASP A 112 -5.60 -18.26 -10.48
CA ASP A 112 -4.38 -18.89 -9.95
C ASP A 112 -3.57 -17.91 -9.11
N ILE A 113 -3.42 -16.66 -9.56
CA ILE A 113 -2.79 -15.58 -8.78
C ILE A 113 -3.52 -15.42 -7.44
N TYR A 114 -4.85 -15.33 -7.46
CA TYR A 114 -5.65 -15.14 -6.25
C TYR A 114 -5.51 -16.32 -5.29
N VAL A 115 -5.70 -17.56 -5.76
CA VAL A 115 -5.62 -18.79 -4.96
C VAL A 115 -4.22 -18.96 -4.37
N TYR A 116 -3.18 -18.76 -5.18
CA TYR A 116 -1.79 -18.80 -4.70
C TYR A 116 -1.55 -17.76 -3.62
N ASN A 117 -2.00 -16.52 -3.85
CA ASN A 117 -1.86 -15.47 -2.86
C ASN A 117 -2.57 -15.88 -1.58
N ILE A 118 -3.88 -16.08 -1.55
CA ILE A 118 -4.56 -16.36 -0.27
C ILE A 118 -4.11 -17.67 0.42
N GLY A 119 -3.53 -18.62 -0.32
CA GLY A 119 -3.10 -19.93 0.20
C GLY A 119 -1.62 -20.07 0.58
N LEU A 120 -0.76 -19.07 0.30
CA LEU A 120 0.68 -19.18 0.59
C LEU A 120 0.98 -19.18 2.11
N ASN A 121 1.41 -20.32 2.63
CA ASN A 121 1.73 -20.55 4.05
C ASN A 121 3.06 -21.30 4.28
N SER A 122 3.91 -21.41 3.26
CA SER A 122 5.23 -22.04 3.37
C SER A 122 6.13 -21.25 4.34
N PRO A 123 6.67 -21.85 5.41
CA PRO A 123 7.50 -21.14 6.38
C PRO A 123 8.72 -20.48 5.74
N HIS A 124 9.06 -19.26 6.19
CA HIS A 124 10.26 -18.55 5.76
C HIS A 124 10.98 -17.89 6.94
N SER A 125 12.31 -17.90 6.94
CA SER A 125 13.13 -17.36 8.03
C SER A 125 12.80 -15.89 8.32
N TYR A 126 12.67 -15.06 7.29
CA TYR A 126 12.29 -13.65 7.39
C TYR A 126 10.77 -13.36 7.43
N GLN A 127 9.90 -14.37 7.58
CA GLN A 127 8.46 -14.10 7.64
C GLN A 127 8.13 -13.19 8.83
N ALA A 128 7.35 -12.14 8.58
CA ALA A 128 6.90 -11.18 9.58
C ALA A 128 5.40 -11.39 9.85
N ASN A 129 4.93 -10.90 10.99
CA ASN A 129 3.51 -10.91 11.32
C ASN A 129 2.90 -9.51 11.15
N PRO A 130 1.73 -9.37 10.48
CA PRO A 130 1.05 -8.08 10.31
C PRO A 130 0.84 -7.30 11.61
N PHE A 131 0.58 -7.97 12.73
CA PHE A 131 0.42 -7.31 14.04
C PHE A 131 1.68 -6.55 14.49
N GLY A 132 2.87 -6.92 14.00
CA GLY A 132 4.14 -6.28 14.31
C GLY A 132 4.58 -5.20 13.30
N TRP A 133 3.82 -4.96 12.24
CA TRP A 133 4.26 -4.11 11.13
C TRP A 133 4.40 -2.63 11.51
N LEU A 134 3.45 -2.07 12.24
CA LEU A 134 3.52 -0.67 12.68
C LEU A 134 4.67 -0.42 13.67
N ALA A 135 5.05 -1.43 14.44
CA ALA A 135 6.23 -1.38 15.30
C ALA A 135 7.55 -1.68 14.56
N MET A 136 7.47 -2.09 13.29
CA MET A 136 8.62 -2.50 12.48
C MET A 136 9.47 -3.56 13.20
N ILE A 137 8.82 -4.59 13.76
CA ILE A 137 9.49 -5.59 14.59
C ILE A 137 10.45 -6.45 13.75
N ARG A 138 10.11 -6.72 12.49
CA ARG A 138 10.87 -7.66 11.65
C ARG A 138 11.00 -7.23 10.20
N PRO A 139 11.85 -6.23 9.90
CA PRO A 139 12.24 -5.87 8.54
C PRO A 139 12.74 -7.08 7.75
N THR A 140 12.52 -7.08 6.44
CA THR A 140 12.90 -8.20 5.58
C THR A 140 14.26 -7.92 4.95
N ALA A 141 15.22 -8.82 5.13
CA ALA A 141 16.46 -8.80 4.36
C ALA A 141 16.16 -9.22 2.91
N PHE A 142 16.62 -8.41 1.96
CA PHE A 142 16.52 -8.68 0.52
C PHE A 142 17.81 -9.23 -0.05
N TYR A 143 18.95 -8.86 0.51
CA TYR A 143 20.25 -9.29 0.04
C TYR A 143 21.25 -9.31 1.18
N TYR A 144 22.14 -10.28 1.17
CA TYR A 144 23.31 -10.35 2.04
C TYR A 144 24.45 -11.05 1.30
N ALA A 145 25.59 -10.38 1.24
CA ALA A 145 26.86 -10.98 0.85
C ALA A 145 27.83 -10.87 2.03
N PRO A 146 28.42 -12.00 2.47
CA PRO A 146 29.38 -12.02 3.56
C PRO A 146 30.65 -11.25 3.19
N ALA A 147 31.45 -10.91 4.21
CA ALA A 147 32.66 -10.14 4.02
C ALA A 147 33.65 -10.84 3.07
N GLY A 148 34.14 -10.08 2.08
CA GLY A 148 35.22 -10.51 1.20
C GLY A 148 36.60 -10.36 1.85
N THR A 149 37.65 -10.46 1.05
CA THR A 149 39.04 -10.23 1.49
C THR A 149 39.32 -8.77 1.91
N ASP A 150 38.45 -7.85 1.53
CA ASP A 150 38.46 -6.43 1.90
C ASP A 150 37.78 -6.15 3.25
N GLY A 151 37.15 -7.16 3.87
CA GLY A 151 36.43 -7.03 5.14
C GLY A 151 35.10 -6.26 5.04
N LEU A 152 34.57 -6.09 3.83
CA LEU A 152 33.33 -5.35 3.57
C LEU A 152 32.18 -6.31 3.31
N VAL A 153 31.04 -6.06 3.96
CA VAL A 153 29.78 -6.75 3.72
C VAL A 153 28.90 -5.89 2.80
N GLN A 154 27.99 -6.55 2.08
CA GLN A 154 26.91 -5.86 1.38
C GLN A 154 25.59 -6.46 1.83
N TYR A 155 24.66 -5.60 2.21
CA TYR A 155 23.33 -6.07 2.57
C TYR A 155 22.26 -5.05 2.18
N VAL A 156 21.09 -5.55 1.81
CA VAL A 156 19.91 -4.74 1.49
C VAL A 156 18.76 -5.21 2.36
N THR A 157 18.08 -4.28 3.02
CA THR A 157 16.94 -4.57 3.88
C THR A 157 15.79 -3.61 3.64
N SER A 158 14.57 -4.08 3.89
CA SER A 158 13.33 -3.30 3.78
C SER A 158 13.06 -2.41 5.01
N VAL A 159 14.06 -2.13 5.84
CA VAL A 159 13.89 -1.30 7.02
C VAL A 159 13.50 0.12 6.59
N ALA A 160 12.38 0.64 7.06
CA ALA A 160 12.02 2.03 6.82
C ALA A 160 12.86 2.94 7.72
N ASN A 161 12.89 4.25 7.43
CA ASN A 161 13.43 5.22 8.38
C ASN A 161 12.66 5.11 9.71
N PRO A 162 13.28 4.65 10.82
CA PRO A 162 12.53 4.33 12.03
C PRO A 162 11.84 5.54 12.66
N VAL A 163 12.44 6.73 12.52
CA VAL A 163 11.88 7.99 13.04
C VAL A 163 10.62 8.38 12.28
N ILE A 164 10.64 8.31 10.95
CA ILE A 164 9.46 8.57 10.12
C ILE A 164 8.39 7.49 10.35
N TRP A 165 8.81 6.22 10.41
CA TRP A 165 7.91 5.09 10.54
C TRP A 165 7.13 5.12 11.85
N TRP A 166 7.82 5.21 12.99
CA TRP A 166 7.17 5.21 14.30
C TRP A 166 6.39 6.49 14.57
N ALA A 167 6.91 7.65 14.15
CA ALA A 167 6.14 8.89 14.23
C ALA A 167 4.88 8.82 13.37
N GLY A 168 4.96 8.22 12.19
CA GLY A 168 3.80 7.98 11.32
C GLY A 168 2.80 6.99 11.91
N ALA A 169 3.26 5.90 12.53
CA ALA A 169 2.40 4.96 13.23
C ALA A 169 1.63 5.64 14.39
N ILE A 170 2.29 6.48 15.17
CA ILE A 170 1.65 7.31 16.19
C ILE A 170 0.71 8.33 15.54
N ALA A 171 1.11 8.92 14.42
CA ALA A 171 0.31 9.90 13.70
C ALA A 171 -1.00 9.33 13.15
N ILE A 172 -1.06 8.04 12.78
CA ILE A 172 -2.31 7.36 12.42
C ILE A 172 -3.33 7.45 13.57
N VAL A 173 -2.89 7.19 14.81
CA VAL A 173 -3.74 7.32 16.00
C VAL A 173 -4.15 8.78 16.22
N ALA A 174 -3.22 9.72 16.09
CA ALA A 174 -3.51 11.14 16.21
C ALA A 174 -4.53 11.62 15.16
N VAL A 175 -4.42 11.16 13.92
CA VAL A 175 -5.38 11.46 12.84
C VAL A 175 -6.74 10.83 13.13
N ALA A 176 -6.80 9.63 13.70
CA ALA A 176 -8.06 9.03 14.17
C ALA A 176 -8.75 9.91 15.23
N VAL A 177 -7.99 10.43 16.21
CA VAL A 177 -8.50 11.38 17.21
C VAL A 177 -8.94 12.70 16.56
N MET A 178 -8.18 13.22 15.58
CA MET A 178 -8.56 14.42 14.83
C MET A 178 -9.87 14.22 14.07
N VAL A 179 -10.07 13.07 13.41
CA VAL A 179 -11.32 12.74 12.72
C VAL A 179 -12.48 12.65 13.72
N PHE A 180 -12.29 11.97 14.86
CA PHE A 180 -13.32 11.86 15.88
C PHE A 180 -13.76 13.23 16.43
N ARG A 181 -12.81 14.16 16.62
CA ARG A 181 -13.11 15.53 17.09
C ARG A 181 -13.71 16.41 16.00
N LYS A 182 -13.15 16.36 14.79
CA LYS A 182 -13.59 17.15 13.63
C LYS A 182 -13.18 16.47 12.33
N SER A 183 -14.13 15.75 11.74
CA SER A 183 -13.95 15.08 10.45
C SER A 183 -13.69 16.08 9.33
N THR A 184 -12.49 15.99 8.74
CA THR A 184 -12.16 16.62 7.45
C THR A 184 -12.01 15.54 6.39
N LEU A 185 -12.37 15.84 5.14
CA LEU A 185 -12.28 14.89 4.03
C LEU A 185 -10.87 14.28 3.89
N GLN A 186 -9.82 15.10 4.04
CA GLN A 186 -8.43 14.70 3.91
C GLN A 186 -8.03 13.67 4.99
N ASN A 187 -8.29 13.97 6.26
CA ASN A 187 -7.95 13.06 7.36
C ASN A 187 -8.73 11.74 7.28
N VAL A 188 -10.01 11.78 6.85
CA VAL A 188 -10.78 10.56 6.63
C VAL A 188 -10.18 9.74 5.48
N ALA A 189 -9.78 10.37 4.38
CA ALA A 189 -9.14 9.69 3.25
C ALA A 189 -7.86 8.95 3.68
N VAL A 190 -7.06 9.56 4.55
CA VAL A 190 -5.85 8.93 5.12
C VAL A 190 -6.22 7.66 5.88
N LEU A 191 -7.21 7.72 6.79
CA LEU A 191 -7.63 6.54 7.56
C LEU A 191 -8.26 5.46 6.68
N VAL A 192 -9.03 5.84 5.64
CA VAL A 192 -9.57 4.89 4.66
C VAL A 192 -8.43 4.15 3.97
N GLY A 193 -7.37 4.86 3.57
CA GLY A 193 -6.18 4.25 3.00
C GLY A 193 -5.46 3.30 3.95
N VAL A 194 -5.26 3.70 5.21
CA VAL A 194 -4.70 2.82 6.26
C VAL A 194 -5.55 1.56 6.42
N VAL A 195 -6.87 1.71 6.57
CA VAL A 195 -7.78 0.58 6.72
C VAL A 195 -7.70 -0.35 5.50
N ALA A 196 -7.76 0.21 4.30
CA ALA A 196 -7.74 -0.55 3.07
C ALA A 196 -6.46 -1.35 2.86
N THR A 197 -5.32 -0.81 3.31
CA THR A 197 -3.99 -1.36 3.01
C THR A 197 -3.37 -2.13 4.18
N TYR A 198 -3.93 -2.04 5.38
CA TYR A 198 -3.44 -2.75 6.57
C TYR A 198 -4.42 -3.80 7.10
N ILE A 199 -5.69 -3.47 7.27
CA ILE A 199 -6.66 -4.33 7.97
C ILE A 199 -6.88 -5.70 7.26
N PRO A 200 -6.96 -5.79 5.92
CA PRO A 200 -7.05 -7.09 5.25
C PRO A 200 -5.92 -8.05 5.61
N TRP A 201 -4.72 -7.54 5.88
CA TRP A 201 -3.58 -8.38 6.25
C TRP A 201 -3.70 -8.98 7.65
N LEU A 202 -4.44 -8.36 8.57
CA LEU A 202 -4.70 -8.92 9.90
C LEU A 202 -5.50 -10.23 9.80
N PHE A 203 -6.47 -10.28 8.87
CA PHE A 203 -7.25 -11.50 8.56
C PHE A 203 -6.44 -12.54 7.77
N LEU A 204 -5.33 -12.14 7.16
CA LEU A 204 -4.42 -12.98 6.40
C LEU A 204 -3.11 -13.24 7.16
N SER A 205 -3.11 -13.08 8.48
CA SER A 205 -1.91 -13.17 9.34
C SER A 205 -1.30 -14.57 9.43
N GLN A 206 -2.05 -15.61 9.06
CA GLN A 206 -1.57 -17.00 9.01
C GLN A 206 -0.71 -17.30 7.77
N ARG A 207 -0.65 -16.35 6.82
CA ARG A 207 0.13 -16.51 5.61
C ARG A 207 1.60 -16.16 5.83
N THR A 208 2.43 -16.68 4.92
CA THR A 208 3.81 -16.21 4.78
C THR A 208 3.81 -14.81 4.18
N VAL A 209 3.96 -13.82 5.06
CA VAL A 209 4.02 -12.40 4.70
C VAL A 209 5.26 -11.75 5.31
N PHE A 210 5.57 -10.56 4.83
CA PHE A 210 6.85 -9.89 5.09
C PHE A 210 6.61 -8.42 5.40
N GLN A 211 7.53 -7.78 6.11
CA GLN A 211 7.41 -6.36 6.47
C GLN A 211 7.26 -5.49 5.23
N PHE A 212 7.97 -5.77 4.14
CA PHE A 212 7.88 -4.95 2.91
C PHE A 212 6.48 -4.91 2.28
N TYR A 213 5.54 -5.77 2.70
CA TYR A 213 4.15 -5.66 2.26
C TYR A 213 3.49 -4.35 2.72
N THR A 214 4.05 -3.71 3.73
CA THR A 214 3.61 -2.39 4.20
C THR A 214 3.90 -1.26 3.21
N VAL A 215 4.58 -1.52 2.07
CA VAL A 215 4.76 -0.53 1.00
C VAL A 215 3.43 0.07 0.52
N THR A 216 2.31 -0.67 0.60
CA THR A 216 0.98 -0.13 0.27
C THR A 216 0.39 0.75 1.37
N LEU A 217 0.79 0.53 2.63
CA LEU A 217 0.38 1.32 3.80
C LEU A 217 1.20 2.62 3.92
N GLU A 218 2.49 2.56 3.55
CA GLU A 218 3.46 3.63 3.73
C GLU A 218 3.00 5.02 3.24
N PRO A 219 2.38 5.18 2.05
CA PRO A 219 1.89 6.50 1.62
C PRO A 219 0.90 7.11 2.60
N PHE A 220 0.01 6.30 3.17
CA PHE A 220 -1.00 6.78 4.12
C PHE A 220 -0.42 7.02 5.51
N LEU A 221 0.56 6.23 5.92
CA LEU A 221 1.33 6.48 7.14
C LEU A 221 2.08 7.83 7.06
N VAL A 222 2.72 8.12 5.92
CA VAL A 222 3.39 9.39 5.66
C VAL A 222 2.39 10.54 5.59
N LEU A 223 1.24 10.37 4.94
CA LEU A 223 0.20 11.40 4.92
C LEU A 223 -0.38 11.67 6.32
N ALA A 224 -0.49 10.65 7.17
CA ALA A 224 -0.90 10.84 8.57
C ALA A 224 0.14 11.68 9.33
N LEU A 225 1.42 11.37 9.16
CA LEU A 225 2.52 12.14 9.72
C LEU A 225 2.48 13.60 9.23
N VAL A 226 2.33 13.83 7.93
CA VAL A 226 2.20 15.17 7.35
C VAL A 226 1.03 15.94 7.96
N ALA A 227 -0.13 15.30 8.14
CA ALA A 227 -1.29 15.94 8.77
C ALA A 227 -0.97 16.41 10.20
N VAL A 228 -0.27 15.59 10.99
CA VAL A 228 0.19 15.97 12.34
C VAL A 228 1.23 17.08 12.30
N LEU A 229 2.24 17.01 11.42
CA LEU A 229 3.27 18.04 11.32
C LEU A 229 2.67 19.39 10.90
N VAL A 230 1.72 19.40 9.96
CA VAL A 230 0.98 20.61 9.56
C VAL A 230 0.15 21.15 10.73
N TRP A 231 -0.47 20.26 11.52
CA TRP A 231 -1.20 20.66 12.72
C TRP A 231 -0.25 21.32 13.74
N LEU A 232 0.90 20.70 14.05
CA LEU A 232 1.91 21.25 14.95
C LEU A 232 2.44 22.61 14.46
N TRP A 233 2.72 22.72 13.17
CA TRP A 233 3.18 23.96 12.55
C TRP A 233 2.19 25.12 12.74
N LYS A 234 0.89 24.84 12.60
CA LYS A 234 -0.20 25.82 12.79
C LYS A 234 -0.41 26.20 14.27
N HIS A 235 0.01 25.37 15.21
CA HIS A 235 -0.07 25.62 16.66
C HIS A 235 1.25 26.14 17.24
N HIS A 236 2.03 26.86 16.42
CA HIS A 236 3.28 27.53 16.82
C HIS A 236 4.41 26.58 17.29
N LEU A 237 4.31 25.27 17.05
CA LEU A 237 5.35 24.28 17.39
C LEU A 237 6.33 24.05 16.22
N ARG A 238 6.72 25.13 15.53
CA ARG A 238 7.54 25.06 14.30
C ARG A 238 8.94 24.49 14.55
N GLN A 239 9.55 24.81 15.69
CA GLN A 239 10.87 24.29 16.05
C GLN A 239 10.84 22.77 16.22
N LEU A 240 9.75 22.21 16.78
CA LEU A 240 9.58 20.77 16.92
C LEU A 240 9.51 20.08 15.55
N VAL A 241 8.77 20.67 14.61
CA VAL A 241 8.70 20.18 13.22
C VAL A 241 10.07 20.24 12.55
N ALA A 242 10.79 21.36 12.68
CA ALA A 242 12.13 21.51 12.11
C ALA A 242 13.12 20.48 12.69
N ASN A 243 13.16 20.32 14.01
CA ASN A 243 14.01 19.34 14.68
C ASN A 243 13.68 17.92 14.22
N PHE A 244 12.40 17.57 14.13
CA PHE A 244 11.96 16.26 13.63
C PHE A 244 12.46 16.00 12.21
N LEU A 245 12.32 16.98 11.30
CA LEU A 245 12.78 16.84 9.92
C LEU A 245 14.31 16.69 9.83
N ILE A 246 15.06 17.44 10.63
CA ILE A 246 16.52 17.31 10.71
C ILE A 246 16.90 15.90 11.17
N ILE A 247 16.29 15.41 12.25
CA ILE A 247 16.53 14.05 12.75
C ILE A 247 16.18 13.01 11.69
N ALA A 248 15.04 13.16 11.01
CA ALA A 248 14.62 12.26 9.94
C ALA A 248 15.67 12.21 8.80
N VAL A 249 16.21 13.36 8.39
CA VAL A 249 17.26 13.43 7.35
C VAL A 249 18.56 12.76 7.82
N VAL A 250 19.01 13.04 9.05
CA VAL A 250 20.23 12.43 9.61
C VAL A 250 20.09 10.92 9.71
N VAL A 251 18.95 10.42 10.20
CA VAL A 251 18.67 8.98 10.27
C VAL A 251 18.57 8.38 8.87
N SER A 252 17.97 9.07 7.90
CA SER A 252 18.01 8.61 6.50
C SER A 252 19.44 8.47 5.98
N ALA A 253 20.29 9.48 6.21
CA ALA A 253 21.69 9.43 5.79
C ALA A 253 22.45 8.24 6.44
N PHE A 254 22.13 7.91 7.69
CA PHE A 254 22.66 6.72 8.36
C PHE A 254 22.25 5.43 7.65
N PHE A 255 20.98 5.27 7.26
CA PHE A 255 20.48 4.06 6.58
C PHE A 255 20.72 4.00 5.05
N VAL A 256 21.16 5.09 4.40
CA VAL A 256 21.41 5.12 2.94
C VAL A 256 22.30 3.96 2.45
N PRO A 257 23.44 3.64 3.10
CA PRO A 257 24.32 2.57 2.63
C PRO A 257 23.62 1.22 2.52
N VAL A 258 22.65 0.97 3.39
CA VAL A 258 22.00 -0.33 3.55
C VAL A 258 20.69 -0.44 2.77
N TRP A 259 20.15 0.71 2.37
CA TRP A 259 19.09 0.78 1.35
C TRP A 259 19.65 0.64 -0.06
N MET A 260 20.85 1.15 -0.30
CA MET A 260 21.52 1.09 -1.61
C MET A 260 22.41 -0.14 -1.81
N GLY A 261 22.68 -0.91 -0.75
CA GLY A 261 23.56 -2.09 -0.81
C GLY A 261 25.04 -1.73 -1.03
N LEU A 262 25.47 -0.58 -0.51
CA LEU A 262 26.87 -0.16 -0.58
C LEU A 262 27.75 -1.10 0.27
N PRO A 263 28.97 -1.41 -0.18
CA PRO A 263 29.92 -2.18 0.61
C PRO A 263 30.35 -1.36 1.85
N ILE A 264 30.18 -1.94 3.02
CA ILE A 264 30.44 -1.30 4.31
C ILE A 264 31.12 -2.27 5.28
N PRO A 265 31.85 -1.78 6.30
CA PRO A 265 32.38 -2.64 7.34
C PRO A 265 31.27 -3.39 8.09
N GLU A 266 31.54 -4.63 8.51
CA GLU A 266 30.57 -5.48 9.23
C GLU A 266 30.01 -4.81 10.50
N TRP A 267 30.86 -4.16 11.29
CA TRP A 267 30.41 -3.43 12.49
C TRP A 267 29.38 -2.36 12.15
N PHE A 268 29.51 -1.71 10.99
CA PHE A 268 28.60 -0.68 10.56
C PHE A 268 27.26 -1.31 10.19
N ALA A 269 27.26 -2.46 9.52
CA ALA A 269 26.03 -3.21 9.26
C ALA A 269 25.30 -3.62 10.55
N ILE A 270 26.04 -4.09 11.56
CA ILE A 270 25.47 -4.53 12.84
C ILE A 270 24.73 -3.39 13.55
N ILE A 271 25.27 -2.17 13.56
CA ILE A 271 24.64 -1.04 14.28
C ILE A 271 23.36 -0.51 13.61
N HIS A 272 23.03 -0.94 12.40
CA HIS A 272 21.72 -0.65 11.81
C HIS A 272 20.61 -1.51 12.38
N TYR A 273 20.94 -2.62 13.05
CA TYR A 273 19.97 -3.46 13.75
C TYR A 273 19.64 -2.84 15.12
N TRP A 274 18.62 -1.98 15.15
CA TRP A 274 18.21 -1.32 16.39
C TRP A 274 17.42 -2.26 17.32
N PHE A 275 16.83 -3.32 16.78
CA PHE A 275 16.24 -4.40 17.55
C PHE A 275 16.92 -5.73 17.25
N PRO A 276 17.04 -6.62 18.25
CA PRO A 276 17.54 -7.98 18.04
C PRO A 276 16.72 -8.78 17.01
N SER A 277 15.45 -8.42 16.79
CA SER A 277 14.55 -9.08 15.84
C SER A 277 14.73 -8.63 14.39
N TRP A 278 15.65 -7.71 14.10
CA TRP A 278 15.95 -7.25 12.73
C TRP A 278 16.96 -8.13 11.99
N ILE A 279 17.50 -9.16 12.66
CA ILE A 279 18.36 -10.20 12.10
C ILE A 279 17.57 -11.50 11.81
#